data_AF-A0A133UY29-F1
#
_entry.id   AF-A0A133UY29-F1
#
_cell.length_a   1.000
_cell.length_b   1.000
_cell.length_c   1.000
_cell.angle_alpha   90.00
_cell.angle_beta   90.00
_cell.angle_gamma   90.00
#
_symmetry.space_group_name_H-M   'P 1'
#
loop_
_entity.id
_entity.type
_entity.pdbx_description
1 polymer ?
#
loop_
_entity_poly.entity_id
_entity_poly.type
_entity_poly.pdbx_seq_one_letter_code
_entity_poly.pdbx_strand_id
1 'polypeptide(L)'
;MRQDPADIIYDISSFLRTKGEGEEVTVAEVAEATRHHRATVKKYLGIIRLVHNRAPQLEELDGRIKISRLPSDLAELDETEVILTSLYFKKAVRQEQAIQKEDWMRSEVLEKMKGMELIDTVGEKFFLTSLGLSSAMLTVRDAFNRGIDTELSGIEREKDKEKYRDPQAVYPAVDSRPVFSNEIRPPSRWSTHYKKTQKRREETPVMSA
;
A
#
# COMPACT_ATOMS: atom_id res chain seq x y z
N MET A 1 3.88 -37.44 8.00
CA MET A 1 4.95 -36.64 7.37
C MET A 1 4.54 -35.18 7.39
N ARG A 2 5.44 -34.26 7.76
CA ARG A 2 5.21 -32.82 7.58
C ARG A 2 5.23 -32.55 6.08
N GLN A 3 4.12 -32.09 5.50
CA GLN A 3 4.09 -31.61 4.12
C GLN A 3 4.94 -30.33 4.02
N ASP A 4 5.62 -30.15 2.89
CA ASP A 4 6.39 -28.94 2.62
C ASP A 4 5.44 -27.74 2.49
N PRO A 5 5.68 -26.62 3.21
CA PRO A 5 4.97 -25.37 3.00
C PRO A 5 4.88 -24.91 1.54
N ALA A 6 5.91 -25.16 0.73
CA ALA A 6 5.93 -24.79 -0.68
C ALA A 6 4.91 -25.60 -1.51
N ASP A 7 4.81 -26.90 -1.26
CA ASP A 7 3.86 -27.78 -1.94
C ASP A 7 2.41 -27.37 -1.65
N ILE A 8 2.10 -27.05 -0.40
CA ILE A 8 0.75 -26.58 0.00
C ILE A 8 0.40 -25.27 -0.71
N ILE A 9 1.35 -24.34 -0.80
CA ILE A 9 1.16 -23.06 -1.51
C ILE A 9 0.94 -23.33 -3.00
N TYR A 10 1.71 -24.24 -3.59
CA TYR A 10 1.59 -24.60 -5.00
C TYR A 10 0.24 -25.23 -5.32
N ASP A 11 -0.23 -26.18 -4.50
CA ASP A 11 -1.53 -26.84 -4.68
C ASP A 11 -2.68 -25.85 -4.63
N ILE A 12 -2.69 -24.99 -3.60
CA ILE A 12 -3.71 -23.95 -3.42
C ILE A 12 -3.67 -22.96 -4.60
N SER A 13 -2.48 -22.47 -4.96
CA SER A 13 -2.34 -21.49 -6.05
C SER A 13 -2.74 -22.08 -7.40
N SER A 14 -2.42 -23.34 -7.66
CA SER A 14 -2.78 -24.04 -8.89
C SER A 14 -4.28 -24.22 -8.99
N PHE A 15 -4.95 -24.63 -7.91
CA PHE A 15 -6.41 -24.69 -7.88
C PHE A 15 -7.04 -23.32 -8.14
N LEU A 16 -6.58 -22.27 -7.47
CA LEU A 16 -7.13 -20.92 -7.66
C LEU A 16 -6.91 -20.39 -9.09
N ARG A 17 -5.83 -20.76 -9.78
CA ARG A 17 -5.61 -20.40 -11.20
C ARG A 17 -6.60 -21.06 -12.16
N THR A 18 -7.22 -22.17 -11.76
CA THR A 18 -8.29 -22.79 -12.57
C THR A 18 -9.61 -22.04 -12.47
N LYS A 19 -9.70 -21.07 -11.56
CA LYS A 19 -10.88 -20.25 -11.31
C LYS A 19 -10.81 -18.97 -12.12
N GLY A 20 -11.97 -18.54 -12.64
CA GLY A 20 -12.07 -17.30 -13.40
C GLY A 20 -11.88 -16.07 -12.50
N GLU A 21 -11.46 -14.95 -13.08
CA GLU A 21 -11.47 -13.67 -12.38
C GLU A 21 -12.90 -13.34 -11.93
N GLY A 22 -13.08 -13.02 -10.64
CA GLY A 22 -14.39 -12.74 -10.04
C GLY A 22 -15.19 -13.98 -9.59
N GLU A 23 -14.69 -15.20 -9.77
CA GLU A 23 -15.34 -16.41 -9.27
C GLU A 23 -15.14 -16.53 -7.74
N GLU A 24 -16.24 -16.66 -7.00
CA GLU A 24 -16.19 -16.88 -5.55
C GLU A 24 -15.93 -18.36 -5.24
N VAL A 25 -14.96 -18.63 -4.36
CA VAL A 25 -14.65 -19.99 -3.90
C VAL A 25 -14.46 -20.02 -2.40
N THR A 26 -15.09 -20.98 -1.75
CA THR A 26 -15.02 -21.15 -0.30
C THR A 26 -13.77 -21.89 0.14
N VAL A 27 -13.34 -21.66 1.38
CA VAL A 27 -12.21 -22.41 2.00
C VAL A 27 -12.48 -23.92 2.03
N ALA A 28 -13.74 -24.32 2.12
CA ALA A 28 -14.12 -25.74 2.11
C ALA A 28 -13.86 -26.38 0.74
N GLU A 29 -14.20 -25.71 -0.35
CA GLU A 29 -13.95 -26.19 -1.72
C GLU A 29 -12.47 -26.25 -2.04
N VAL A 30 -11.69 -25.24 -1.62
CA VAL A 30 -10.23 -25.27 -1.76
C VAL A 30 -9.62 -26.44 -0.98
N ALA A 31 -10.09 -26.68 0.25
CA ALA A 31 -9.64 -27.80 1.08
C ALA A 31 -9.95 -29.16 0.46
N GLU A 32 -11.14 -29.32 -0.11
CA GLU A 32 -11.53 -30.54 -0.81
C GLU A 32 -10.70 -30.77 -2.07
N ALA A 33 -10.55 -29.74 -2.92
CA ALA A 33 -9.82 -29.83 -4.17
C ALA A 33 -8.31 -30.11 -3.97
N THR A 34 -7.72 -29.51 -2.94
CA THR A 34 -6.29 -29.65 -2.63
C THR A 34 -5.98 -30.79 -1.66
N ARG A 35 -7.01 -31.48 -1.14
CA ARG A 35 -6.90 -32.56 -0.15
C ARG A 35 -6.17 -32.14 1.14
N HIS A 36 -6.24 -30.85 1.46
CA HIS A 36 -5.66 -30.27 2.68
C HIS A 36 -6.75 -29.99 3.72
N HIS A 37 -6.40 -30.03 5.00
CA HIS A 37 -7.34 -29.62 6.05
C HIS A 37 -7.72 -28.14 5.92
N ARG A 38 -8.99 -27.81 6.20
CA ARG A 38 -9.50 -26.42 6.15
C ARG A 38 -8.66 -25.42 6.96
N ALA A 39 -8.15 -25.82 8.12
CA ALA A 39 -7.28 -24.99 8.94
C ALA A 39 -5.93 -24.70 8.26
N THR A 40 -5.36 -25.69 7.58
CA THR A 40 -4.14 -25.55 6.76
C THR A 40 -4.41 -24.60 5.61
N VAL A 41 -5.46 -24.84 4.82
CA VAL A 41 -5.81 -23.96 3.70
C VAL A 41 -6.02 -22.52 4.16
N LYS A 42 -6.78 -22.29 5.24
CA LYS A 42 -6.99 -20.95 5.78
C LYS A 42 -5.67 -20.27 6.17
N LYS A 43 -4.76 -20.99 6.83
CA LYS A 43 -3.44 -20.48 7.20
C LYS A 43 -2.63 -20.09 5.97
N TYR A 44 -2.56 -20.97 4.97
CA TYR A 44 -1.71 -20.77 3.80
C TYR A 44 -2.30 -19.78 2.79
N LEU A 45 -3.63 -19.66 2.68
CA LEU A 45 -4.27 -18.54 1.98
C LEU A 45 -3.89 -17.20 2.62
N GLY A 46 -3.85 -17.14 3.96
CA GLY A 46 -3.36 -15.95 4.67
C GLY A 46 -1.91 -15.61 4.32
N ILE A 47 -1.03 -16.62 4.22
CA ILE A 47 0.37 -16.44 3.82
C ILE A 47 0.48 -15.99 2.36
N ILE A 48 -0.25 -16.63 1.44
CA ILE A 48 -0.25 -16.28 0.01
C ILE A 48 -0.70 -14.83 -0.17
N ARG A 49 -1.80 -14.42 0.49
CA ARG A 49 -2.31 -13.05 0.46
C ARG A 49 -1.30 -12.06 1.03
N LEU A 50 -0.68 -12.38 2.17
CA LEU A 50 0.34 -11.54 2.78
C LEU A 50 1.55 -11.33 1.86
N VAL A 51 2.03 -12.40 1.22
CA VAL A 51 3.17 -12.34 0.30
C VAL A 51 2.80 -11.56 -0.96
N HIS A 52 1.67 -11.84 -1.58
CA HIS A 52 1.24 -11.13 -2.80
C HIS A 52 1.05 -9.63 -2.59
N ASN A 53 0.53 -9.23 -1.43
CA ASN A 53 0.24 -7.83 -1.14
C ASN A 53 1.48 -7.05 -0.73
N ARG A 54 2.53 -7.73 -0.24
CA ARG A 54 3.74 -7.09 0.28
C ARG A 54 5.01 -7.34 -0.53
N ALA A 55 5.01 -8.29 -1.44
CA ALA A 55 6.12 -8.44 -2.35
C ALA A 55 6.08 -7.31 -3.38
N PRO A 56 7.22 -6.63 -3.62
CA PRO A 56 7.35 -5.77 -4.79
C PRO A 56 7.06 -6.58 -6.06
N GLN A 57 6.29 -6.01 -6.99
CA GLN A 57 6.15 -6.60 -8.31
C GLN A 57 7.39 -6.28 -9.12
N LEU A 58 7.94 -7.31 -9.76
CA LEU A 58 9.18 -7.26 -10.50
C LEU A 58 8.90 -7.55 -11.97
N GLU A 59 9.50 -6.77 -12.85
CA GLU A 59 9.59 -7.02 -14.29
C GLU A 59 11.06 -7.29 -14.64
N GLU A 60 11.30 -8.31 -15.45
CA GLU A 60 12.62 -8.55 -16.03
C GLU A 60 12.65 -7.92 -17.43
N LEU A 61 13.62 -7.02 -17.65
CA LEU A 61 13.82 -6.33 -18.92
C LEU A 61 15.32 -6.36 -19.23
N ASP A 62 15.71 -7.05 -20.31
CA ASP A 62 17.08 -7.15 -20.81
C ASP A 62 18.10 -7.58 -19.73
N GLY A 63 17.74 -8.59 -18.92
CA GLY A 63 18.58 -9.10 -17.83
C GLY A 63 18.71 -8.14 -16.64
N ARG A 64 17.91 -7.07 -16.60
CA ARG A 64 17.78 -6.17 -15.45
C ARG A 64 16.43 -6.38 -14.77
N ILE A 65 16.43 -6.30 -13.44
CA ILE A 65 15.20 -6.35 -12.65
C ILE A 65 14.71 -4.92 -12.42
N LYS A 66 13.51 -4.62 -12.89
CA LYS A 66 12.80 -3.38 -12.63
C LYS A 66 11.69 -3.65 -11.61
N ILE A 67 11.64 -2.86 -10.55
CA ILE A 67 10.49 -2.88 -9.64
C ILE A 67 9.35 -2.14 -10.35
N SER A 68 8.32 -2.87 -10.78
CA SER A 68 7.17 -2.30 -11.50
C SER A 68 6.12 -1.72 -10.55
N ARG A 69 6.03 -2.25 -9.33
CA ARG A 69 5.16 -1.75 -8.27
C ARG A 69 5.71 -2.07 -6.89
N LEU A 70 5.80 -1.06 -6.03
CA LEU A 70 5.93 -1.25 -4.58
C LEU A 70 4.54 -1.20 -3.94
N PRO A 71 4.25 -2.10 -2.98
CA PRO A 71 3.10 -1.95 -2.08
C PRO A 71 3.12 -0.56 -1.43
N SER A 72 1.95 0.06 -1.29
CA SER A 72 1.84 1.43 -0.76
C SER A 72 2.32 1.54 0.68
N ASP A 73 2.11 0.51 1.49
CA ASP A 73 2.61 0.41 2.86
C ASP A 73 4.15 0.35 2.92
N LEU A 74 4.80 -0.24 1.92
CA LEU A 74 6.26 -0.28 1.79
C LEU A 74 6.83 1.00 1.14
N ALA A 75 6.07 1.65 0.27
CA ALA A 75 6.50 2.89 -0.38
C ALA A 75 6.58 4.08 0.60
N GLU A 76 5.85 4.01 1.71
CA GLU A 76 5.85 5.05 2.76
C GLU A 76 6.93 4.84 3.82
N LEU A 77 7.62 3.70 3.86
CA LEU A 77 8.65 3.45 4.85
C LEU A 77 9.93 4.22 4.50
N ASP A 78 10.43 4.97 5.48
CA ASP A 78 11.74 5.60 5.34
C ASP A 78 12.89 4.60 5.55
N GLU A 79 14.11 5.02 5.22
CA GLU A 79 15.29 4.15 5.31
C GLU A 79 15.58 3.67 6.74
N THR A 80 15.21 4.45 7.76
CA THR A 80 15.34 4.05 9.18
C THR A 80 14.35 2.94 9.50
N GLU A 81 13.10 3.09 9.09
CA GLU A 81 12.03 2.11 9.27
C GLU A 81 12.35 0.79 8.55
N VAL A 82 12.92 0.85 7.34
CA VAL A 82 13.37 -0.35 6.61
C VAL A 82 14.47 -1.08 7.37
N ILE A 83 15.46 -0.37 7.92
CA ILE A 83 16.54 -0.99 8.71
C ILE A 83 15.99 -1.59 10.02
N LEU A 84 15.13 -0.87 10.73
CA LEU A 84 14.51 -1.35 11.98
C LEU A 84 13.70 -2.64 11.76
N THR A 85 12.86 -2.65 10.74
CA THR A 85 12.03 -3.82 10.40
C THR A 85 12.90 -4.99 9.94
N SER A 86 13.96 -4.74 9.17
CA SER A 86 14.93 -5.77 8.77
C SER A 86 15.61 -6.42 9.98
N LEU A 87 16.14 -5.62 10.91
CA LEU A 87 16.75 -6.12 12.15
C LEU A 87 15.76 -6.93 13.00
N TYR A 88 14.50 -6.47 13.07
CA TYR A 88 13.43 -7.16 13.79
C TYR A 88 13.14 -8.54 13.20
N PHE A 89 12.94 -8.66 11.88
CA PHE A 89 12.67 -9.93 11.22
C PHE A 89 13.87 -10.90 11.27
N LYS A 90 15.09 -10.35 11.27
CA LYS A 90 16.32 -11.12 11.49
C LYS A 90 16.58 -11.48 12.94
N LYS A 91 15.71 -11.06 13.85
CA LYS A 91 15.80 -11.29 15.31
C LYS A 91 17.10 -10.73 15.92
N ALA A 92 17.62 -9.65 15.36
CA ALA A 92 18.79 -8.96 15.88
C ALA A 92 18.39 -8.08 17.08
N VAL A 93 17.96 -8.69 18.17
CA VAL A 93 17.41 -8.01 19.36
C VAL A 93 18.29 -8.14 20.60
N ARG A 94 19.43 -8.82 20.45
CA ARG A 94 20.46 -9.03 21.47
C ARG A 94 21.84 -8.99 20.84
N GLN A 95 22.86 -8.69 21.65
CA GLN A 95 24.25 -8.67 21.21
C GLN A 95 24.69 -9.98 20.55
N GLU A 96 24.30 -11.14 21.09
CA GLU A 96 24.64 -12.44 20.50
C GLU A 96 23.93 -12.73 19.16
N GLN A 97 22.88 -11.98 18.85
CA GLN A 97 22.10 -12.06 17.61
C GLN A 97 22.39 -10.91 16.64
N ALA A 98 23.38 -10.08 16.94
CA ALA A 98 23.72 -8.94 16.10
C ALA A 98 24.09 -9.40 14.68
N ILE A 99 23.62 -8.65 13.69
CA ILE A 99 23.84 -8.96 12.28
C ILE A 99 24.86 -8.01 11.67
N GLN A 100 25.59 -8.48 10.68
CA GLN A 100 26.50 -7.63 9.93
C GLN A 100 25.70 -6.62 9.10
N LYS A 101 26.28 -5.43 8.92
CA LYS A 101 25.78 -4.43 7.98
C LYS A 101 25.65 -5.04 6.59
N GLU A 102 24.54 -4.76 5.91
CA GLU A 102 24.33 -5.12 4.51
C GLU A 102 24.63 -3.93 3.59
N ASP A 103 24.99 -4.20 2.33
CA ASP A 103 25.45 -3.18 1.38
C ASP A 103 24.43 -2.07 1.12
N TRP A 104 23.14 -2.39 1.24
CA TRP A 104 22.05 -1.42 1.06
C TRP A 104 21.83 -0.52 2.28
N MET A 105 22.37 -0.88 3.45
CA MET A 105 22.24 -0.06 4.66
C MET A 105 23.26 1.08 4.61
N ARG A 106 22.80 2.33 4.49
CA ARG A 106 23.71 3.49 4.47
C ARG A 106 24.33 3.73 5.84
N SER A 107 25.64 3.97 5.87
CA SER A 107 26.38 4.20 7.11
C SER A 107 25.85 5.42 7.87
N GLU A 108 25.48 6.48 7.15
CA GLU A 108 24.99 7.74 7.74
C GLU A 108 23.67 7.52 8.49
N VAL A 109 22.81 6.64 7.97
CA VAL A 109 21.54 6.28 8.60
C VAL A 109 21.78 5.43 9.85
N LEU A 110 22.70 4.47 9.80
CA LEU A 110 23.07 3.66 10.97
C LEU A 110 23.67 4.52 12.09
N GLU A 111 24.55 5.46 11.77
CA GLU A 111 25.10 6.40 12.76
C GLU A 111 24.01 7.29 13.38
N LYS A 112 23.07 7.79 12.56
CA LYS A 112 21.90 8.53 13.05
C LYS A 112 21.04 7.67 13.99
N MET A 113 20.75 6.44 13.60
CA MET A 113 19.95 5.50 14.39
C MET A 113 20.62 5.16 15.73
N LYS A 114 21.95 5.03 15.73
CA LYS A 114 22.74 4.85 16.94
C LYS A 114 22.67 6.07 17.85
N GLY A 115 22.78 7.27 17.29
CA GLY A 115 22.59 8.53 18.02
C GLY A 115 21.18 8.72 18.59
N MET A 116 20.17 8.09 17.98
CA MET A 116 18.79 8.05 18.48
C MET A 116 18.52 6.88 19.44
N GLU A 117 19.56 6.13 19.83
CA GLU A 117 19.46 4.95 20.70
C GLU A 117 18.50 3.86 20.17
N LEU A 118 18.28 3.81 18.86
CA LEU A 118 17.44 2.78 18.22
C LEU A 118 18.20 1.48 17.99
N ILE A 119 19.50 1.58 17.74
CA ILE A 119 20.38 0.44 17.51
C ILE A 119 21.65 0.58 18.33
N ASP A 120 22.28 -0.55 18.61
CA ASP A 120 23.60 -0.61 19.23
C ASP A 120 24.51 -1.56 18.44
N THR A 121 25.80 -1.49 18.72
CA THR A 121 26.86 -2.11 17.91
C THR A 121 27.81 -2.94 18.73
N VAL A 122 28.15 -4.13 18.20
CA VAL A 122 29.20 -4.99 18.74
C VAL A 122 30.15 -5.35 17.60
N GLY A 123 31.31 -4.70 17.60
CA GLY A 123 32.17 -4.65 16.42
C GLY A 123 31.43 -4.01 15.24
N GLU A 124 31.45 -4.68 14.09
CA GLU A 124 30.74 -4.25 12.87
C GLU A 124 29.31 -4.83 12.76
N LYS A 125 28.78 -5.36 13.86
CA LYS A 125 27.43 -5.94 13.90
C LYS A 125 26.47 -5.04 14.65
N PHE A 126 25.21 -5.04 14.22
CA PHE A 126 24.15 -4.18 14.71
C PHE A 126 23.01 -5.00 15.29
N PHE A 127 22.40 -4.51 16.37
CA PHE A 127 21.18 -5.07 16.96
C PHE A 127 20.27 -3.94 17.47
N LEU A 128 18.99 -4.24 17.62
CA LEU A 128 17.98 -3.33 18.15
C LEU A 128 18.16 -3.17 19.65
N THR A 129 18.10 -1.93 20.11
CA THR A 129 17.89 -1.64 21.54
C THR A 129 16.42 -1.92 21.91
N SER A 130 16.08 -1.80 23.19
CA SER A 130 14.67 -1.87 23.63
C SER A 130 13.79 -0.81 22.94
N LEU A 131 14.33 0.40 22.72
CA LEU A 131 13.63 1.47 22.03
C LEU A 131 13.45 1.14 20.55
N GLY A 132 14.52 0.70 19.87
CA GLY A 132 14.45 0.29 18.47
C GLY A 132 13.53 -0.89 18.23
N LEU A 133 13.50 -1.87 19.15
CA LEU A 133 12.57 -2.99 19.09
C LEU A 133 11.12 -2.52 19.18
N SER A 134 10.82 -1.62 20.12
CA SER A 134 9.48 -1.07 20.27
C SER A 134 9.05 -0.29 19.02
N SER A 135 9.94 0.55 18.48
CA SER A 135 9.71 1.28 17.24
C SER A 135 9.50 0.32 16.06
N ALA A 136 10.33 -0.70 15.90
CA ALA A 136 10.19 -1.69 14.84
C ALA A 136 8.85 -2.44 14.94
N MET A 137 8.43 -2.83 16.14
CA MET A 137 7.14 -3.47 16.36
C MET A 137 5.97 -2.56 15.99
N LEU A 138 6.03 -1.27 16.33
CA LEU A 138 5.03 -0.29 15.94
C LEU A 138 4.99 -0.12 14.43
N THR A 139 6.13 0.06 13.77
CA THR A 139 6.21 0.14 12.30
C THR A 139 5.65 -1.11 11.63
N VAL A 140 5.98 -2.32 12.11
CA VAL A 140 5.43 -3.58 11.57
C VAL A 140 3.92 -3.65 11.77
N ARG A 141 3.42 -3.28 12.95
CA ARG A 141 1.99 -3.26 13.25
C ARG A 141 1.25 -2.24 12.39
N ASP A 142 1.79 -1.05 12.24
CA ASP A 142 1.16 0.04 11.50
C ASP A 142 1.21 -0.23 10.00
N ALA A 143 2.28 -0.85 9.47
CA ALA A 143 2.30 -1.39 8.12
C ALA A 143 1.30 -2.54 7.94
N PHE A 144 1.07 -3.36 8.98
CA PHE A 144 0.05 -4.43 8.95
C PHE A 144 -1.36 -3.88 8.92
N ASN A 145 -1.65 -2.88 9.75
CA ASN A 145 -2.94 -2.21 9.77
C ASN A 145 -3.18 -1.41 8.49
N ARG A 146 -2.18 -0.67 7.97
CA ARG A 146 -2.28 0.02 6.66
C ARG A 146 -2.54 -0.93 5.50
N GLY A 147 -1.92 -2.11 5.51
CA GLY A 147 -2.23 -3.17 4.54
C GLY A 147 -3.70 -3.58 4.59
N ILE A 148 -4.25 -3.76 5.79
CA ILE A 148 -5.68 -4.10 5.99
C ILE A 148 -6.60 -2.94 5.60
N ASP A 149 -6.28 -1.70 5.96
CA ASP A 149 -7.13 -0.52 5.70
C ASP A 149 -7.12 -0.12 4.21
N THR A 150 -5.98 -0.27 3.53
CA THR A 150 -5.88 -0.09 2.08
C THR A 150 -6.71 -1.16 1.35
N GLU A 151 -6.75 -2.37 1.88
CA GLU A 151 -7.59 -3.46 1.35
C GLU A 151 -9.09 -3.19 1.57
N LEU A 152 -9.51 -2.71 2.75
CA LEU A 152 -10.92 -2.35 3.01
C LEU A 152 -11.40 -1.19 2.15
N SER A 153 -10.59 -0.15 1.99
CA SER A 153 -10.92 1.00 1.13
C SER A 153 -10.91 0.67 -0.37
N GLY A 154 -10.13 -0.33 -0.80
CA GLY A 154 -10.18 -0.89 -2.15
C GLY A 154 -11.51 -1.61 -2.44
N ILE A 155 -11.97 -2.43 -1.50
CA ILE A 155 -13.24 -3.17 -1.59
C ILE A 155 -14.45 -2.22 -1.60
N GLU A 156 -14.41 -1.15 -0.81
CA GLU A 156 -15.48 -0.14 -0.81
C GLU A 156 -15.54 0.65 -2.12
N ARG A 157 -14.38 1.01 -2.71
CA ARG A 157 -14.32 1.70 -4.01
C ARG A 157 -14.75 0.82 -5.18
N GLU A 158 -14.59 -0.49 -5.12
CA GLU A 158 -15.07 -1.42 -6.15
C GLU A 158 -16.59 -1.55 -6.14
N LYS A 159 -17.21 -1.61 -4.95
CA LYS A 159 -18.68 -1.59 -4.79
C LYS A 159 -19.33 -0.33 -5.34
N ASP A 160 -18.66 0.81 -5.21
CA ASP A 160 -19.16 2.09 -5.74
C ASP A 160 -19.01 2.22 -7.26
N LYS A 161 -18.01 1.56 -7.87
CA LYS A 161 -17.86 1.49 -9.34
C LYS A 161 -18.88 0.56 -9.99
N GLU A 162 -19.34 -0.47 -9.28
CA GLU A 162 -20.37 -1.39 -9.78
C GLU A 162 -21.78 -0.80 -9.72
N LYS A 163 -22.02 0.19 -8.85
CA LYS A 163 -23.28 0.94 -8.77
C LYS A 163 -23.51 1.97 -9.88
N TYR A 164 -22.50 2.26 -10.70
CA TYR A 164 -22.55 3.21 -11.82
C TYR A 164 -22.23 2.58 -13.19
N ARG A 165 -22.48 1.28 -13.37
CA ARG A 165 -22.60 0.69 -14.71
C ARG A 165 -24.06 0.83 -15.17
N ASP A 166 -24.37 1.97 -15.77
CA ASP A 166 -25.66 2.27 -16.38
C ASP A 166 -25.93 1.29 -17.54
N PRO A 167 -26.93 0.40 -17.47
CA PRO A 167 -27.19 -0.59 -18.51
C PRO A 167 -28.21 -0.05 -19.50
N GLN A 168 -27.95 1.08 -20.16
CA GLN A 168 -28.75 1.50 -21.33
C GLN A 168 -28.12 2.69 -22.08
N ALA A 169 -27.22 2.38 -23.03
CA ALA A 169 -26.96 3.25 -24.17
C ALA A 169 -27.28 2.50 -25.46
N VAL A 170 -28.55 2.09 -25.61
CA VAL A 170 -29.12 1.74 -26.91
C VAL A 170 -29.43 3.07 -27.60
N TYR A 171 -28.53 3.52 -28.47
CA TYR A 171 -28.87 4.60 -29.41
C TYR A 171 -29.77 4.02 -30.50
N PRO A 172 -31.01 4.52 -30.72
CA PRO A 172 -31.61 4.38 -32.03
C PRO A 172 -31.01 5.44 -32.96
N ALA A 173 -30.55 4.99 -34.12
CA ALA A 173 -30.22 5.84 -35.24
C ALA A 173 -31.48 6.58 -35.71
N VAL A 174 -31.43 7.91 -35.79
CA VAL A 174 -32.34 8.67 -36.66
C VAL A 174 -31.53 9.73 -37.40
N ASP A 175 -31.64 9.63 -38.71
CA ASP A 175 -30.96 10.42 -39.72
C ASP A 175 -31.82 11.66 -40.10
N SER A 176 -31.12 12.75 -40.46
CA SER A 176 -31.51 13.78 -41.44
C SER A 176 -32.47 14.97 -41.15
N ARG A 177 -31.83 16.10 -40.76
CA ARG A 177 -31.93 17.52 -41.26
C ARG A 177 -33.14 18.46 -40.93
N PRO A 178 -33.13 19.78 -41.27
CA PRO A 178 -32.93 20.88 -40.28
C PRO A 178 -33.94 22.06 -40.38
N VAL A 179 -34.32 22.73 -39.29
CA VAL A 179 -35.05 24.03 -39.40
C VAL A 179 -34.74 25.00 -38.25
N PHE A 180 -34.07 26.10 -38.61
CA PHE A 180 -34.16 27.51 -38.16
C PHE A 180 -34.40 27.90 -36.68
N SER A 181 -33.39 28.59 -36.15
CA SER A 181 -33.41 29.87 -35.39
C SER A 181 -34.64 30.25 -34.55
N ASN A 182 -34.42 30.52 -33.25
CA ASN A 182 -34.57 31.88 -32.71
C ASN A 182 -34.07 32.06 -31.26
N GLU A 183 -33.48 33.23 -31.05
CA GLU A 183 -33.45 34.04 -29.82
C GLU A 183 -32.72 33.51 -28.57
N ILE A 184 -31.46 33.96 -28.46
CA ILE A 184 -30.76 34.14 -27.18
C ILE A 184 -31.43 35.32 -26.44
N ARG A 185 -32.09 35.03 -25.32
CA ARG A 185 -32.39 36.02 -24.27
C ARG A 185 -31.71 35.61 -22.96
N PRO A 186 -30.85 36.45 -22.36
CA PRO A 186 -30.39 36.23 -21.00
C PRO A 186 -31.43 36.76 -19.99
N PRO A 187 -31.71 36.06 -18.89
CA PRO A 187 -32.41 36.67 -17.77
C PRO A 187 -31.47 37.62 -17.02
N SER A 188 -31.95 38.84 -16.86
CA SER A 188 -31.33 39.93 -16.13
C SER A 188 -31.63 39.87 -14.63
N ARG A 189 -30.80 40.62 -13.87
CA ARG A 189 -30.84 40.91 -12.42
C ARG A 189 -30.19 39.83 -11.56
N TRP A 190 -29.01 40.14 -11.03
CA TRP A 190 -28.68 40.32 -9.61
C TRP A 190 -27.17 40.65 -9.57
N SER A 191 -26.83 41.92 -9.76
CA SER A 191 -25.47 42.44 -9.62
C SER A 191 -25.48 43.72 -8.77
N THR A 192 -25.35 43.58 -7.46
CA THR A 192 -24.87 44.67 -6.60
C THR A 192 -24.27 44.08 -5.34
N HIS A 193 -22.97 43.82 -5.36
CA HIS A 193 -22.03 44.38 -4.38
C HIS A 193 -20.63 43.75 -4.54
N TYR A 194 -19.83 44.39 -5.40
CA TYR A 194 -18.38 44.35 -5.29
C TYR A 194 -17.87 45.78 -5.43
N LYS A 195 -16.82 46.10 -4.66
CA LYS A 195 -16.04 47.36 -4.60
C LYS A 195 -16.44 48.37 -3.52
N LYS A 196 -15.92 48.16 -2.31
CA LYS A 196 -15.32 49.24 -1.52
C LYS A 196 -14.46 48.64 -0.41
N THR A 197 -13.15 48.51 -0.68
CA THR A 197 -12.02 48.69 0.28
C THR A 197 -10.75 48.08 -0.31
N GLN A 198 -10.22 48.71 -1.34
CA GLN A 198 -8.78 48.96 -1.35
C GLN A 198 -8.59 50.44 -1.02
N LYS A 199 -7.47 50.75 -0.36
CA LYS A 199 -6.91 52.10 -0.21
C LYS A 199 -7.41 52.92 0.99
N ARG A 200 -6.98 52.53 2.18
CA ARG A 200 -6.46 53.49 3.17
C ARG A 200 -5.60 52.78 4.21
N ARG A 201 -4.42 53.37 4.44
CA ARG A 201 -3.41 53.09 5.46
C ARG A 201 -2.32 52.08 5.09
N GLU A 202 -1.48 52.53 4.17
CA GLU A 202 -0.04 52.62 4.49
C GLU A 202 0.12 53.51 5.74
N GLU A 203 0.84 53.02 6.74
CA GLU A 203 1.74 53.77 7.63
C GLU A 203 2.30 52.77 8.68
N THR A 204 3.55 52.37 8.43
CA THR A 204 4.63 51.76 9.25
C THR A 204 4.70 52.11 10.77
N PRO A 205 5.61 51.55 11.61
CA PRO A 205 6.60 50.47 11.42
C PRO A 205 6.74 49.43 12.59
N VAL A 206 7.51 48.38 12.30
CA VAL A 206 8.54 47.68 13.11
C VAL A 206 8.75 48.14 14.56
N MET A 207 8.76 47.21 15.53
CA MET A 207 9.91 47.01 16.44
C MET A 207 9.83 45.70 17.22
N SER A 208 10.96 45.00 17.20
CA SER A 208 11.34 43.85 18.01
C SER A 208 11.43 44.20 19.51
N ALA A 209 11.15 43.22 20.35
CA ALA A 209 11.91 42.87 21.57
C ALA A 209 11.56 41.43 21.95
#